data_AF-A0A6P6HL64-F1
#
_entry.id   AF-A0A6P6HL64-F1
#
_cell.length_a   1.000
_cell.length_b   1.000
_cell.length_c   1.000
_cell.angle_alpha   90.00
_cell.angle_beta   90.00
_cell.angle_gamma   90.00
#
_symmetry.space_group_name_H-M   'P 1'
#
loop_
_entity.id
_entity.type
_entity.pdbx_description
1 polymer ?
#
loop_
_entity_poly.entity_id
_entity_poly.type
_entity_poly.pdbx_seq_one_letter_code
_entity_poly.pdbx_strand_id
1 'polypeptide(L)'
;MQPARLGNQDLHLYLLQAIFKMISPEDAKNLPEDENTPEKRTEKIWGFFGKKDDDKLTEEEFIEGTLANKEILRLIQFEPQKVKEKLKEKKP
;
A
#
# COMPACT_ATOMS: atom_id res chain seq x y z
N MET A 1 -18.76 23.77 11.75
CA MET A 1 -17.86 22.93 10.92
C MET A 1 -16.65 22.61 11.77
N GLN A 2 -16.44 21.34 12.12
CA GLN A 2 -15.22 20.96 12.83
C GLN A 2 -14.06 21.01 11.82
N PRO A 3 -12.90 21.57 12.15
CA PRO A 3 -11.75 21.55 11.25
C PRO A 3 -11.42 20.09 10.93
N ALA A 4 -11.26 19.77 9.65
CA ALA A 4 -10.79 18.47 9.20
C ALA A 4 -9.52 18.17 10.00
N ARG A 5 -9.58 17.15 10.86
CA ARG A 5 -8.41 16.69 11.61
C ARG A 5 -7.39 16.26 10.58
N LEU A 6 -6.32 17.04 10.46
CA LEU A 6 -5.10 16.64 9.75
C LEU A 6 -4.48 15.51 10.58
N GLY A 7 -5.06 14.32 10.47
CA GLY A 7 -4.65 13.12 11.19
C GLY A 7 -3.49 12.47 10.45
N ASN A 8 -2.65 11.72 11.16
CA ASN A 8 -1.54 10.97 10.56
C ASN A 8 -1.97 10.01 9.43
N GLN A 9 -3.27 9.69 9.32
CA GLN A 9 -3.85 8.95 8.19
C GLN A 9 -3.63 9.66 6.85
N ASP A 10 -3.72 11.00 6.82
CA ASP A 10 -3.46 11.77 5.61
C ASP A 10 -2.03 11.53 5.13
N LEU A 11 -1.06 11.52 6.04
CA LEU A 11 0.36 11.30 5.70
C LEU A 11 0.61 9.91 5.11
N HIS A 12 -0.02 8.86 5.66
CA HIS A 12 0.10 7.50 5.15
C HIS A 12 -0.52 7.35 3.77
N LEU A 13 -1.70 7.93 3.56
CA LEU A 13 -2.37 7.94 2.27
C LEU A 13 -1.55 8.73 1.23
N TYR A 14 -0.98 9.89 1.60
CA TYR A 14 -0.13 10.67 0.71
C TYR A 14 1.13 9.91 0.29
N LEU A 15 1.79 9.19 1.20
CA LEU A 15 2.96 8.38 0.89
C LEU A 15 2.61 7.24 -0.09
N LEU A 16 1.52 6.51 0.18
CA LEU A 16 1.09 5.41 -0.68
C LEU A 16 0.57 5.89 -2.03
N GLN A 17 -0.08 7.06 -2.10
CA GLN A 17 -0.42 7.73 -3.35
C GLN A 17 0.82 8.12 -4.15
N ALA A 18 1.87 8.63 -3.51
CA ALA A 18 3.12 8.96 -4.19
C ALA A 18 3.78 7.71 -4.78
N ILE A 19 3.84 6.62 -4.01
CA ILE A 19 4.36 5.31 -4.47
C ILE A 19 3.50 4.76 -5.62
N PHE A 20 2.17 4.84 -5.51
CA PHE A 20 1.26 4.37 -6.55
C PHE A 20 1.41 5.16 -7.86
N LYS A 21 1.63 6.48 -7.80
CA LYS A 21 1.89 7.33 -8.97
C LYS A 21 3.18 6.98 -9.71
N MET A 22 4.09 6.24 -9.08
CA MET A 22 5.29 5.72 -9.75
C MET A 22 4.99 4.47 -10.59
N ILE A 23 3.85 3.80 -10.37
CA ILE A 23 3.38 2.67 -11.18
C ILE A 23 2.92 3.22 -12.54
N SER A 24 3.43 2.64 -13.63
CA SER A 24 3.01 3.06 -14.96
C SER A 24 1.49 2.80 -15.15
N PRO A 25 0.77 3.64 -15.92
CA PRO A 25 -0.64 3.41 -16.19
C PRO A 25 -0.94 2.05 -16.85
N GLU A 26 0.05 1.47 -17.54
CA GLU A 26 -0.06 0.12 -18.13
C GLU A 26 0.03 -0.96 -17.05
N ASP A 27 1.00 -0.85 -16.14
CA ASP A 27 1.18 -1.82 -15.05
C ASP A 27 0.02 -1.75 -14.04
N ALA A 28 -0.53 -0.55 -13.80
CA ALA A 28 -1.67 -0.34 -12.89
C ALA A 28 -2.94 -1.08 -13.33
N LYS A 29 -3.13 -1.31 -14.65
CA LYS A 29 -4.28 -2.08 -15.18
C LYS A 29 -4.23 -3.57 -14.84
N ASN A 30 -3.03 -4.08 -14.53
CA ASN A 30 -2.82 -5.48 -14.19
C ASN A 30 -2.86 -5.73 -12.68
N LEU A 31 -3.12 -4.69 -11.87
CA LEU A 31 -3.24 -4.82 -10.43
C LEU A 31 -4.60 -5.45 -10.05
N PRO A 32 -4.65 -6.23 -8.95
CA PRO A 32 -5.89 -6.69 -8.35
C PRO A 32 -6.87 -5.55 -8.05
N GLU A 33 -8.17 -5.82 -8.10
CA GLU A 33 -9.21 -4.80 -7.89
C GLU A 33 -9.10 -4.13 -6.51
N ASP A 34 -8.63 -4.85 -5.50
CA ASP A 34 -8.44 -4.37 -4.13
C ASP A 34 -7.08 -3.68 -3.91
N GLU A 35 -6.32 -3.42 -4.98
CA GLU A 35 -4.98 -2.81 -4.93
C GLU A 35 -4.73 -1.78 -6.05
N ASN A 36 -5.67 -1.65 -6.98
CA ASN A 36 -5.54 -0.85 -8.19
C ASN A 36 -5.79 0.65 -7.99
N THR A 37 -5.97 1.07 -6.74
CA THR A 37 -6.01 2.49 -6.35
C THR A 37 -5.17 2.66 -5.08
N PRO A 38 -4.57 3.84 -4.86
CA PRO A 38 -3.86 4.13 -3.62
C PRO A 38 -4.70 3.88 -2.37
N GLU A 39 -5.98 4.24 -2.41
CA GLU A 39 -6.92 4.15 -1.30
C GLU A 39 -7.13 2.68 -0.91
N LYS A 40 -7.53 1.83 -1.87
CA LYS A 40 -7.72 0.39 -1.63
C LYS A 40 -6.44 -0.30 -1.17
N ARG A 41 -5.30 0.09 -1.75
CA ARG A 41 -3.99 -0.43 -1.35
C ARG A 41 -3.65 -0.06 0.09
N THR A 42 -3.97 1.17 0.51
CA THR A 42 -3.81 1.66 1.88
C THR A 42 -4.70 0.90 2.85
N GLU A 43 -5.98 0.75 2.52
CA GLU A 43 -6.95 -0.04 3.30
C GLU A 43 -6.48 -1.48 3.47
N LYS A 44 -5.95 -2.11 2.41
CA LYS A 44 -5.42 -3.47 2.46
C LYS A 44 -4.20 -3.60 3.37
N ILE A 45 -3.26 -2.65 3.32
CA ILE A 45 -2.11 -2.61 4.24
C ILE A 45 -2.60 -2.46 5.69
N TRP A 46 -3.54 -1.54 5.93
CA TRP A 46 -4.09 -1.31 7.27
C TRP A 46 -4.80 -2.53 7.84
N GLY A 47 -5.55 -3.24 6.99
CA GLY A 47 -6.19 -4.51 7.31
C GLY A 47 -5.19 -5.60 7.69
N PHE A 48 -4.01 -5.67 7.04
CA PHE A 48 -2.97 -6.61 7.43
C PHE A 48 -2.36 -6.32 8.80
N PHE A 49 -2.28 -5.06 9.21
CA PHE A 49 -1.87 -4.68 10.56
C PHE A 49 -3.00 -4.80 11.59
N GLY A 50 -4.22 -5.16 11.18
CA GLY A 50 -5.38 -5.29 12.06
C GLY A 50 -5.79 -3.96 12.71
N LYS A 51 -5.45 -2.83 12.09
CA LYS A 51 -5.69 -1.49 12.63
C LYS A 51 -7.06 -0.96 12.19
N LYS A 52 -7.72 -0.23 13.07
CA LYS A 52 -8.90 0.59 12.79
C LYS A 52 -8.47 1.97 12.32
N ASP A 53 -9.42 2.75 11.81
CA ASP A 53 -9.15 4.07 11.23
C ASP A 53 -8.34 4.96 12.20
N ASP A 54 -8.77 5.07 13.45
CA ASP A 54 -8.11 5.95 14.42
C ASP A 54 -6.86 5.35 15.10
N ASP A 55 -6.50 4.11 14.77
CA ASP A 55 -5.34 3.47 15.39
C ASP A 55 -4.03 4.04 14.85
N LYS A 56 -2.97 3.90 15.65
CA LYS A 56 -1.61 4.23 15.23
C LYS A 56 -0.85 2.95 14.92
N LEU A 57 0.02 3.04 13.91
CA LEU A 57 1.00 2.03 13.59
C LEU A 57 2.36 2.54 14.06
N THR A 58 3.00 1.83 14.99
CA THR A 58 4.35 2.19 15.44
C THR A 58 5.40 1.73 14.43
N GLU A 59 6.61 2.27 14.53
CA GLU A 59 7.74 1.83 13.71
C GLU A 59 8.07 0.35 13.95
N GLU A 60 8.04 -0.10 15.20
CA GLU A 60 8.27 -1.50 15.58
C GLU A 60 7.23 -2.43 14.95
N GLU A 61 5.94 -2.09 15.08
CA GLU A 61 4.85 -2.86 14.45
C GLU A 61 5.01 -2.90 12.93
N PHE A 62 5.41 -1.79 12.31
CA PHE A 62 5.66 -1.73 10.88
C PHE A 62 6.82 -2.64 10.45
N ILE A 63 7.96 -2.59 11.15
CA ILE A 63 9.13 -3.44 10.87
C ILE A 63 8.76 -4.92 11.03
N GLU A 64 8.13 -5.28 12.15
CA GLU A 64 7.74 -6.68 12.41
C GLU A 64 6.74 -7.17 11.36
N GLY A 65 5.70 -6.39 11.07
CA GLY A 65 4.68 -6.77 10.11
C GLY A 65 5.22 -6.88 8.68
N THR A 66 6.12 -5.98 8.26
CA THR A 66 6.75 -6.04 6.93
C THR A 66 7.71 -7.23 6.79
N LEU A 67 8.43 -7.60 7.86
CA LEU A 67 9.28 -8.78 7.88
C LEU A 67 8.48 -10.09 7.92
N ALA A 68 7.38 -10.11 8.68
CA ALA A 68 6.55 -11.30 8.86
C ALA A 68 5.60 -11.56 7.68
N ASN A 69 5.09 -10.51 7.03
CA ASN A 69 4.11 -10.61 5.96
C ASN A 69 4.64 -10.04 4.63
N LYS A 70 5.03 -10.96 3.73
CA LYS A 70 5.53 -10.63 2.39
C LYS A 70 4.53 -9.84 1.53
N GLU A 71 3.24 -9.95 1.79
CA GLU A 71 2.22 -9.18 1.08
C GLU A 71 2.23 -7.70 1.48
N ILE A 72 2.46 -7.38 2.76
CA ILE A 72 2.64 -6.00 3.23
C ILE A 72 3.85 -5.38 2.53
N LEU A 73 4.98 -6.10 2.52
CA LEU A 73 6.19 -5.66 1.84
C LEU A 73 5.95 -5.43 0.33
N ARG A 74 5.25 -6.33 -0.35
CA ARG A 74 4.90 -6.19 -1.78
C ARG A 74 4.00 -4.98 -2.04
N LEU A 75 3.09 -4.65 -1.13
CA LEU A 75 2.20 -3.50 -1.27
C LEU A 75 2.94 -2.18 -1.07
N ILE A 76 3.94 -2.13 -0.18
CA ILE A 76 4.77 -0.95 0.10
C ILE A 76 5.88 -0.77 -0.93
N GLN A 77 6.54 -1.86 -1.32
CA GLN A 77 7.71 -1.81 -2.19
C GLN A 77 7.25 -1.61 -3.65
N PHE A 78 7.54 -0.42 -4.18
CA PHE A 78 7.55 -0.22 -5.62
C PHE A 78 8.98 -0.34 -6.15
N GLU A 79 9.30 -1.49 -6.73
CA GLU A 79 10.45 -1.63 -7.62
C GLU A 79 9.94 -1.80 -9.07
N PRO A 80 10.07 -0.77 -9.93
CA PRO A 80 9.49 -0.80 -11.28
C PRO A 80 9.96 -1.98 -12.14
N GLN A 81 11.11 -2.60 -11.83
CA GLN A 81 11.61 -3.78 -12.54
C GLN A 81 11.04 -5.10 -11.97
N LYS A 82 11.00 -5.27 -10.64
CA LYS A 82 10.50 -6.51 -10.00
C LYS A 82 8.99 -6.71 -10.16
N VAL A 83 8.21 -5.63 -10.25
CA VAL A 83 6.77 -5.72 -10.53
C VAL A 83 6.52 -6.26 -11.94
N LYS A 84 7.29 -5.80 -12.93
CA LYS A 84 7.19 -6.27 -14.31
C LYS A 84 7.58 -7.75 -14.47
N GLU A 85 8.58 -8.22 -13.71
CA GLU A 85 8.97 -9.64 -13.71
C GLU A 85 7.87 -10.51 -13.08
N LYS A 86 7.35 -10.14 -11.90
CA LYS A 86 6.28 -10.88 -11.22
C LYS A 86 4.95 -10.91 -11.99
N LEU A 87 4.64 -9.85 -12.75
CA LEU A 87 3.46 -9.82 -13.62
C LEU A 87 3.63 -10.72 -14.86
N LYS A 88 4.85 -10.86 -15.38
CA LYS A 88 5.15 -11.77 -16.49
C LYS A 88 5.08 -13.25 -16.07
N GLU A 89 5.47 -13.57 -14.84
CA GLU A 89 5.38 -14.93 -14.29
C GLU A 89 3.94 -15.41 -14.01
N LYS A 90 2.96 -14.49 -13.92
CA LYS A 90 1.55 -14.80 -13.65
C LYS A 90 0.67 -14.96 -14.91
N LYS A 91 1.23 -14.89 -16.11
CA LYS A 91 0.48 -15.28 -17.32
C LYS A 91 0.52 -16.81 -17.48
N PRO A 92 -0.63 -17.49 -17.63
CA PRO A 92 -0.68 -18.91 -17.97
C PRO A 92 -0.10 -19.19 -19.36
#